data_AF-A0AAV5MX84-F1
#
_entry.id   AF-A0AAV5MX84-F1
#
_cell.length_a   1.000
_cell.length_b   1.000
_cell.length_c   1.000
_cell.angle_alpha   90.00
_cell.angle_beta   90.00
_cell.angle_gamma   90.00
#
_symmetry.space_group_name_H-M   'P 1'
#
loop_
_entity.id
_entity.type
_entity.pdbx_description
1 polymer ?
#
loop_
_entity_poly.entity_id
_entity_poly.type
_entity_poly.pdbx_seq_one_letter_code
_entity_poly.pdbx_strand_id
1 'polypeptide(L)'
;ALWELLWRNPTAQPNPAESAPNSSSPKRQPVEIIRNRIVTVFSEVLTQLQDWNNRREFTPPSDFHVQMVAVDDNFISQAAIKAPVLIPFADREKIFTAQLAAVKQQHQRHGEGKHFIIRRDHFCKDACNQMSALSEEDLRGLIRVTFVNEFGAPEAGVDGGGIFRDFMDDITRAAFDLQYGLFKETDDHLLYPNPRSRITDDQHLQNFHILGTFLAKAMYEGILVDLPFANFFLSKLKQK
;
A
#
# COMPACT_ATOMS: atom_id res chain seq x y z
N ALA A 1 -18.48 20.52 -12.16
CA ALA A 1 -17.59 20.42 -10.98
C ALA A 1 -16.11 20.41 -11.39
N LEU A 2 -15.14 20.70 -10.51
CA LEU A 2 -13.70 20.80 -10.86
C LEU A 2 -13.13 19.53 -11.54
N TRP A 3 -13.69 18.35 -11.26
CA TRP A 3 -13.33 17.10 -11.93
C TRP A 3 -13.70 17.08 -13.43
N GLU A 4 -14.70 17.86 -13.88
CA GLU A 4 -15.04 17.96 -15.30
C GLU A 4 -13.92 18.60 -16.13
N LEU A 5 -13.08 19.44 -15.51
CA LEU A 5 -11.93 20.05 -16.18
C LEU A 5 -10.79 19.05 -16.41
N LEU A 6 -10.73 17.99 -15.61
CA LEU A 6 -9.79 16.89 -15.85
C LEU A 6 -10.22 16.06 -17.07
N TRP A 7 -11.53 15.90 -17.33
CA TRP A 7 -12.00 14.78 -18.14
C TRP A 7 -13.17 15.02 -19.10
N ARG A 8 -13.55 16.27 -19.42
CA ARG A 8 -14.47 16.50 -20.55
C ARG A 8 -13.87 15.97 -21.84
N ASN A 9 -14.42 14.84 -22.28
CA ASN A 9 -14.12 14.11 -23.50
C ASN A 9 -14.94 14.74 -24.65
N PRO A 10 -14.35 15.43 -25.65
CA PRO A 10 -15.08 15.80 -26.85
C PRO A 10 -14.98 14.64 -27.85
N THR A 11 -15.56 13.49 -27.50
CA THR A 11 -15.84 12.41 -28.45
C THR A 11 -17.33 12.13 -28.51
N ALA A 12 -18.14 13.17 -28.66
CA ALA A 12 -19.34 13.02 -29.46
C ALA A 12 -18.89 13.12 -30.92
N GLN A 13 -18.78 11.99 -31.62
CA GLN A 13 -18.64 11.99 -33.07
C GLN A 13 -19.84 12.76 -33.66
N PRO A 14 -19.66 13.74 -34.55
CA PRO A 14 -20.75 14.17 -35.41
C PRO A 14 -21.06 13.03 -36.39
N ASN A 15 -22.35 12.81 -36.62
CA ASN A 15 -22.92 11.80 -37.53
C ASN A 15 -22.11 11.61 -38.82
N PRO A 16 -22.01 10.36 -39.34
CA PRO A 16 -21.32 10.08 -40.59
C PRO A 16 -22.22 10.45 -41.78
N ALA A 17 -22.19 11.72 -42.18
CA ALA A 17 -22.72 12.16 -43.47
C ALA A 17 -22.06 13.48 -43.89
N GLU A 18 -20.83 13.40 -44.44
CA GLU A 18 -20.44 14.11 -45.67
C GLU A 18 -18.98 13.78 -46.04
N SER A 19 -18.78 13.52 -47.32
CA SER A 19 -17.58 12.96 -47.92
C SER A 19 -16.65 14.02 -48.54
N ALA A 20 -15.34 13.72 -48.48
CA ALA A 20 -14.24 14.15 -49.38
C ALA A 20 -13.36 15.35 -48.93
N PRO A 21 -12.15 15.55 -49.53
CA PRO A 21 -10.94 14.78 -49.18
C PRO A 21 -9.70 15.64 -48.83
N ASN A 22 -8.73 15.01 -48.15
CA ASN A 22 -7.30 15.35 -48.02
C ASN A 22 -6.87 16.78 -47.65
N SER A 23 -6.40 16.96 -46.40
CA SER A 23 -5.17 17.72 -46.16
C SER A 23 -4.44 17.19 -44.92
N SER A 24 -3.14 16.95 -45.09
CA SER A 24 -2.19 16.64 -44.02
C SER A 24 -2.13 17.80 -43.03
N SER A 25 -2.36 17.52 -41.74
CA SER A 25 -2.22 18.55 -40.69
C SER A 25 -1.53 18.00 -39.45
N PRO A 26 -0.32 18.49 -39.09
CA PRO A 26 0.32 18.19 -37.83
C PRO A 26 -0.16 19.22 -36.78
N LYS A 27 -1.37 19.08 -36.24
CA LYS A 27 -1.91 20.05 -35.26
C LYS A 27 -2.71 19.46 -34.08
N ARG A 28 -2.59 18.15 -33.80
CA ARG A 28 -3.20 17.55 -32.59
C ARG A 28 -2.32 17.63 -31.33
N GLN A 29 -1.00 17.80 -31.49
CA GLN A 29 -0.03 17.74 -30.39
C GLN A 29 -0.14 18.87 -29.32
N PRO A 30 -0.42 20.15 -29.65
CA PRO A 30 -0.38 21.21 -28.63
C PRO A 30 -1.49 21.09 -27.57
N VAL A 31 -2.68 20.68 -27.99
CA VAL A 31 -3.86 20.55 -27.10
C VAL A 31 -3.68 19.35 -26.16
N GLU A 32 -3.14 18.24 -26.65
CA GLU A 32 -2.82 17.06 -25.84
C GLU A 32 -1.78 17.38 -24.77
N ILE A 33 -0.75 18.16 -25.12
CA ILE A 33 0.30 18.60 -24.19
C ILE A 33 -0.28 19.51 -23.10
N ILE A 34 -1.11 20.49 -23.46
CA ILE A 34 -1.77 21.38 -22.50
C ILE A 34 -2.69 20.57 -21.58
N ARG A 35 -3.48 19.64 -22.13
CA ARG A 35 -4.35 18.74 -21.36
C ARG A 35 -3.56 17.92 -20.36
N ASN A 36 -2.48 17.27 -20.79
CA ASN A 36 -1.63 16.47 -19.91
C ASN A 36 -1.05 17.32 -18.77
N ARG A 37 -0.60 18.54 -19.08
CA ARG A 37 -0.07 19.47 -18.08
C ARG A 37 -1.13 19.91 -17.08
N ILE A 38 -2.36 20.20 -17.54
CA ILE A 38 -3.49 20.52 -16.66
C ILE A 38 -3.78 19.33 -15.73
N VAL A 39 -3.86 18.11 -16.28
CA VAL A 39 -4.10 16.89 -15.49
C VAL A 39 -3.04 16.72 -14.41
N THR A 40 -1.76 16.85 -14.76
CA THR A 40 -0.64 16.75 -13.79
C THR A 40 -0.74 17.81 -12.69
N VAL A 41 -0.92 19.08 -13.04
CA VAL A 41 -1.00 20.17 -12.06
C VAL A 41 -2.22 20.00 -11.16
N PHE A 42 -3.37 19.63 -11.71
CA PHE A 42 -4.57 19.37 -10.90
C PHE A 42 -4.40 18.16 -9.99
N SER A 43 -3.77 17.08 -10.45
CA SER A 43 -3.47 15.93 -9.59
C SER A 43 -2.55 16.29 -8.43
N GLU A 44 -1.54 17.13 -8.67
CA GLU A 44 -0.64 17.61 -7.62
C GLU A 44 -1.38 18.45 -6.59
N VAL A 45 -2.22 19.39 -7.03
CA VAL A 45 -3.04 20.23 -6.14
C VAL A 45 -4.02 19.39 -5.34
N LEU A 46 -4.72 18.44 -5.97
CA LEU A 46 -5.64 17.52 -5.28
C LEU A 46 -4.90 16.66 -4.25
N THR A 47 -3.68 16.21 -4.55
CA THR A 47 -2.85 15.45 -3.62
C THR A 47 -2.41 16.29 -2.43
N GLN A 48 -2.00 17.54 -2.64
CA GLN A 48 -1.64 18.47 -1.57
C GLN A 48 -2.84 18.83 -0.69
N LEU A 49 -4.00 19.08 -1.31
CA LEU A 49 -5.26 19.31 -0.58
C LEU A 49 -5.64 18.09 0.25
N GLN A 50 -5.46 16.88 -0.28
CA GLN A 50 -5.69 15.65 0.47
C GLN A 50 -4.73 15.53 1.65
N ASP A 51 -3.43 15.76 1.43
CA ASP A 51 -2.44 15.69 2.51
C ASP A 51 -2.72 16.69 3.63
N TRP A 52 -3.21 17.88 3.27
CA TRP A 52 -3.68 18.88 4.23
C TRP A 52 -4.96 18.44 4.96
N ASN A 53 -5.88 17.76 4.25
CA ASN A 53 -7.20 17.35 4.75
C ASN A 53 -7.25 15.95 5.39
N ASN A 54 -6.15 15.19 5.47
CA ASN A 54 -6.09 13.82 6.02
C ASN A 54 -6.66 13.64 7.46
N ARG A 55 -7.17 14.71 8.09
CA ARG A 55 -7.86 14.69 9.38
C ARG A 55 -9.40 14.66 9.28
N ARG A 56 -10.00 14.68 8.07
CA ARG A 56 -11.47 14.69 7.88
C ARG A 56 -11.88 13.83 6.69
N GLU A 57 -13.00 13.13 6.84
CA GLU A 57 -13.70 12.51 5.70
C GLU A 57 -14.22 13.64 4.80
N PHE A 58 -13.61 13.80 3.62
CA PHE A 58 -13.84 14.98 2.79
C PHE A 58 -15.25 15.00 2.18
N THR A 59 -15.84 13.82 1.93
CA THR A 59 -17.03 13.69 1.10
C THR A 59 -17.70 12.33 1.37
N PRO A 60 -19.00 12.27 1.70
CA PRO A 60 -19.75 11.02 1.83
C PRO A 60 -19.70 10.19 0.53
N PRO A 61 -19.77 8.85 0.59
CA PRO A 61 -19.78 8.00 -0.61
C PRO A 61 -20.84 8.38 -1.66
N SER A 62 -21.97 8.94 -1.23
CA SER A 62 -23.07 9.41 -2.11
C SER A 62 -22.67 10.56 -3.03
N ASP A 63 -21.68 11.34 -2.64
CA ASP A 63 -21.31 12.59 -3.30
C ASP A 63 -20.19 12.38 -4.34
N PHE A 64 -19.59 11.18 -4.37
CA PHE A 64 -18.74 10.75 -5.46
C PHE A 64 -19.60 10.46 -6.70
N HIS A 65 -19.53 11.33 -7.72
CA HIS A 65 -20.26 11.16 -8.98
C HIS A 65 -19.78 9.97 -9.83
N VAL A 66 -18.61 9.41 -9.52
CA VAL A 66 -18.06 8.21 -10.17
C VAL A 66 -18.75 6.99 -9.54
N GLN A 67 -19.97 6.69 -9.97
CA GLN A 67 -20.53 5.36 -9.74
C GLN A 67 -19.77 4.39 -10.64
N MET A 68 -18.89 3.54 -10.06
CA MET A 68 -18.01 2.61 -10.79
C MET A 68 -18.73 1.75 -11.84
N VAL A 69 -20.05 1.59 -11.74
CA VAL A 69 -20.91 0.84 -12.66
C VAL A 69 -20.91 1.43 -14.09
N ALA A 70 -20.54 2.70 -14.28
CA ALA A 70 -20.62 3.39 -15.58
C ALA A 70 -19.26 3.79 -16.19
N VAL A 71 -18.14 3.30 -15.64
CA VAL A 71 -16.83 3.86 -15.91
C VAL A 71 -15.86 2.79 -16.40
N ASP A 72 -15.18 3.05 -17.52
CA ASP A 72 -14.33 2.05 -18.17
C ASP A 72 -13.07 1.69 -17.36
N ASP A 73 -12.54 0.48 -17.56
CA ASP A 73 -11.35 -0.03 -16.84
C ASP A 73 -10.09 0.83 -17.04
N ASN A 74 -10.01 1.54 -18.17
CA ASN A 74 -8.89 2.43 -18.48
C ASN A 74 -8.97 3.74 -17.65
N PHE A 75 -10.17 4.27 -17.42
CA PHE A 75 -10.40 5.39 -16.51
C PHE A 75 -10.00 5.00 -15.10
N ILE A 76 -10.44 3.83 -14.63
CA ILE A 76 -10.13 3.37 -13.27
C ILE A 76 -8.62 3.27 -13.08
N SER A 77 -7.92 2.70 -14.07
CA SER A 77 -6.46 2.58 -14.05
C SER A 77 -5.75 3.95 -14.06
N GLN A 78 -6.19 4.90 -14.88
CA GLN A 78 -5.57 6.23 -14.94
C GLN A 78 -5.89 7.09 -13.71
N ALA A 79 -7.13 7.04 -13.23
CA ALA A 79 -7.57 7.77 -12.05
C ALA A 79 -6.91 7.22 -10.78
N ALA A 80 -6.77 5.90 -10.65
CA ALA A 80 -6.07 5.29 -9.51
C ALA A 80 -4.60 5.76 -9.39
N ILE A 81 -3.93 5.99 -10.52
CA ILE A 81 -2.53 6.45 -10.54
C ILE A 81 -2.44 7.97 -10.35
N LYS A 82 -3.24 8.74 -11.09
CA LYS A 82 -3.08 10.20 -11.18
C LYS A 82 -3.91 10.95 -10.16
N ALA A 83 -5.08 10.47 -9.79
CA ALA A 83 -5.98 11.16 -8.88
C ALA A 83 -6.81 10.17 -8.06
N PRO A 84 -6.17 9.28 -7.26
CA PRO A 84 -6.86 8.23 -6.53
C PRO A 84 -7.95 8.79 -5.60
N VAL A 85 -7.78 10.02 -5.12
CA VAL A 85 -8.75 10.71 -4.27
C VAL A 85 -10.12 10.91 -4.92
N LEU A 86 -10.22 10.85 -6.25
CA LEU A 86 -11.50 10.90 -6.98
C LEU A 86 -12.29 9.59 -6.91
N ILE A 87 -11.65 8.51 -6.45
CA ILE A 87 -12.25 7.19 -6.30
C ILE A 87 -12.58 6.97 -4.81
N PRO A 88 -13.81 6.55 -4.47
CA PRO A 88 -14.17 6.19 -3.11
C PRO A 88 -13.17 5.20 -2.48
N PHE A 89 -12.96 5.29 -1.16
CA PHE A 89 -12.00 4.45 -0.46
C PHE A 89 -12.25 2.95 -0.68
N ALA A 90 -13.50 2.50 -0.51
CA ALA A 90 -13.89 1.10 -0.69
C ALA A 90 -13.58 0.57 -2.10
N ASP A 91 -13.62 1.43 -3.12
CA ASP A 91 -13.31 1.04 -4.49
C ASP A 91 -11.81 1.03 -4.76
N ARG A 92 -11.06 1.97 -4.17
CA ARG A 92 -9.58 1.91 -4.18
C ARG A 92 -9.06 0.65 -3.51
N GLU A 93 -9.66 0.25 -2.39
CA GLU A 93 -9.32 -1.00 -1.68
C GLU A 93 -9.53 -2.22 -2.58
N LYS A 94 -10.66 -2.30 -3.31
CA LYS A 94 -10.93 -3.38 -4.27
C LYS A 94 -9.88 -3.41 -5.39
N ILE A 95 -9.56 -2.26 -5.97
CA ILE A 95 -8.54 -2.15 -7.03
C ILE A 95 -7.18 -2.64 -6.51
N PHE A 96 -6.76 -2.17 -5.34
CA PHE A 96 -5.51 -2.57 -4.70
C PHE A 96 -5.47 -4.08 -4.44
N THR A 97 -6.54 -4.63 -3.88
CA THR A 97 -6.64 -6.06 -3.57
C THR A 97 -6.61 -6.92 -4.83
N ALA A 98 -7.28 -6.49 -5.91
CA ALA A 98 -7.25 -7.18 -7.20
C ALA A 98 -5.85 -7.19 -7.83
N GLN A 99 -5.15 -6.05 -7.79
CA GLN A 99 -3.77 -5.94 -8.28
C GLN A 99 -2.83 -6.86 -7.48
N LEU A 100 -2.98 -6.87 -6.16
CA LEU A 100 -2.19 -7.72 -5.26
C LEU A 100 -2.42 -9.22 -5.54
N ALA A 101 -3.67 -9.62 -5.78
CA ALA A 101 -4.02 -10.99 -6.15
C ALA A 101 -3.39 -11.42 -7.48
N ALA A 102 -3.38 -10.52 -8.48
CA ALA A 102 -2.71 -10.78 -9.76
C ALA A 102 -1.19 -10.98 -9.60
N VAL A 103 -0.53 -10.15 -8.77
CA VAL A 103 0.89 -10.29 -8.43
C VAL A 103 1.16 -11.63 -7.75
N LYS A 104 0.32 -12.04 -6.79
CA LYS A 104 0.42 -13.34 -6.10
C LYS A 104 0.32 -14.52 -7.07
N GLN A 105 -0.65 -14.50 -7.98
CA GLN A 105 -0.83 -15.58 -8.96
C GLN A 105 0.38 -15.74 -9.89
N GLN A 106 1.04 -14.64 -10.24
CA GLN A 106 2.26 -14.69 -11.05
C GLN A 106 3.43 -15.35 -10.29
N HIS A 107 3.60 -15.03 -9.00
CA HIS A 107 4.71 -15.53 -8.17
C HIS A 107 4.49 -16.96 -7.67
N GLN A 108 3.25 -17.38 -7.42
CA GLN A 108 2.92 -18.76 -7.00
C GLN A 108 3.35 -19.83 -8.02
N ARG A 109 3.59 -19.44 -9.28
CA ARG A 109 4.05 -20.35 -10.34
C ARG A 109 5.55 -20.66 -10.27
N HIS A 110 6.34 -19.89 -9.51
CA HIS A 110 7.81 -19.94 -9.59
C HIS A 110 8.54 -19.98 -8.24
N GLY A 111 7.88 -19.74 -7.10
CA GLY A 111 8.54 -19.63 -5.80
C GLY A 111 8.34 -20.84 -4.88
N GLU A 112 9.43 -21.39 -4.36
CA GLU A 112 9.39 -22.26 -3.18
C GLU A 112 9.04 -21.42 -1.94
N GLY A 113 8.09 -21.88 -1.14
CA GLY A 113 7.74 -21.21 0.12
C GLY A 113 8.88 -21.24 1.13
N LYS A 114 8.97 -20.22 1.99
CA LYS A 114 9.94 -20.16 3.09
C LYS A 114 9.34 -20.76 4.35
N HIS A 115 10.19 -21.34 5.18
CA HIS A 115 9.81 -21.93 6.45
C HIS A 115 10.56 -21.27 7.59
N PHE A 116 9.80 -20.69 8.51
CA PHE A 116 10.32 -20.05 9.71
C PHE A 116 10.21 -21.02 10.88
N ILE A 117 11.32 -21.23 11.58
CA ILE A 117 11.36 -22.00 12.81
C ILE A 117 11.59 -21.01 13.95
N ILE A 118 10.61 -20.86 14.84
CA ILE A 118 10.60 -19.81 15.86
C ILE A 118 10.58 -20.43 17.24
N ARG A 119 11.61 -20.15 18.05
CA ARG A 119 11.61 -20.53 19.46
C ARG A 119 10.87 -19.48 20.28
N ARG A 120 9.96 -19.91 21.16
CA ARG A 120 9.14 -18.98 21.98
C ARG A 120 9.99 -18.08 22.88
N ASP A 121 11.07 -18.60 23.43
CA ASP A 121 12.03 -17.89 24.29
C ASP A 121 12.92 -16.89 23.52
N HIS A 122 13.00 -17.02 22.19
CA HIS A 122 13.78 -16.15 21.30
C HIS A 122 12.94 -15.52 20.19
N PHE A 123 11.62 -15.41 20.40
CA PHE A 123 10.62 -15.08 19.38
C PHE A 123 11.02 -13.90 18.49
N CYS A 124 11.25 -12.72 19.08
CA CYS A 124 11.61 -11.51 18.32
C CYS A 124 12.90 -11.68 17.52
N LYS A 125 13.93 -12.29 18.14
CA LYS A 125 15.25 -12.45 17.53
C LYS A 125 15.21 -13.41 16.35
N ASP A 126 14.56 -14.57 16.52
CA ASP A 126 14.43 -15.58 15.48
C ASP A 126 13.59 -15.05 14.31
N ALA A 127 12.52 -14.31 14.60
CA ALA A 127 11.67 -13.66 13.60
C ALA A 127 12.43 -12.59 12.80
N CYS A 128 13.12 -11.66 13.47
CA CYS A 128 13.89 -10.61 12.81
C CYS A 128 15.03 -11.18 11.95
N ASN A 129 15.77 -12.17 12.47
CA ASN A 129 16.86 -12.80 11.71
C ASN A 129 16.35 -13.46 10.43
N GLN A 130 15.31 -14.28 10.54
CA GLN A 130 14.75 -14.99 9.38
C GLN A 130 14.11 -14.04 8.38
N MET A 131 13.40 -13.01 8.85
CA MET A 131 12.84 -11.97 7.98
C MET A 131 13.93 -11.17 7.25
N SER A 132 15.01 -10.82 7.93
CA SER A 132 16.12 -10.04 7.34
C SER A 132 16.91 -10.81 6.27
N ALA A 133 16.84 -12.14 6.28
CA ALA A 133 17.53 -12.99 5.32
C ALA A 133 16.73 -13.22 4.03
N LEU A 134 15.47 -12.76 3.95
CA LEU A 134 14.62 -12.94 2.78
C LEU A 134 14.96 -11.93 1.69
N SER A 135 14.97 -12.41 0.44
CA SER A 135 14.96 -11.54 -0.74
C SER A 135 13.55 -10.97 -1.00
N GLU A 136 13.46 -9.96 -1.88
CA GLU A 136 12.16 -9.42 -2.31
C GLU A 136 11.26 -10.48 -2.97
N GLU A 137 11.84 -11.43 -3.69
CA GLU A 137 11.11 -12.54 -4.30
C GLU A 137 10.58 -13.49 -3.24
N ASP A 138 11.38 -13.79 -2.22
CA ASP A 138 10.98 -14.64 -1.11
C ASP A 138 9.84 -14.02 -0.28
N LEU A 139 9.88 -12.70 -0.09
CA LEU A 139 8.83 -11.95 0.60
C LEU A 139 7.48 -12.01 -0.13
N ARG A 140 7.48 -12.17 -1.45
CA ARG A 140 6.26 -12.37 -2.25
C ARG A 140 5.76 -13.81 -2.21
N GLY A 141 6.60 -14.75 -1.78
CA GLY A 141 6.28 -16.16 -1.60
C GLY A 141 5.52 -16.45 -0.30
N LEU A 142 5.04 -17.69 -0.18
CA LEU A 142 4.38 -18.17 1.04
C LEU A 142 5.43 -18.32 2.15
N ILE A 143 5.16 -17.76 3.34
CA ILE A 143 5.97 -18.00 4.55
C ILE A 143 5.14 -18.89 5.48
N ARG A 144 5.70 -20.03 5.85
CA ARG A 144 5.12 -20.93 6.85
C ARG A 144 5.87 -20.80 8.17
N VAL A 145 5.15 -20.92 9.29
CA VAL A 145 5.77 -20.80 10.62
C VAL A 145 5.57 -22.10 11.41
N THR A 146 6.64 -22.60 12.02
CA THR A 146 6.61 -23.64 13.05
C THR A 146 7.18 -23.08 14.34
N PHE A 147 6.40 -23.16 15.41
CA PHE A 147 6.89 -22.87 16.75
C PHE A 147 7.60 -24.09 17.32
N VAL A 148 8.71 -23.86 18.01
CA VAL A 148 9.45 -24.90 18.75
C VAL A 148 9.56 -24.50 20.22
N ASN A 149 9.48 -25.49 21.09
CA ASN A 149 9.61 -25.30 22.53
C ASN A 149 11.09 -25.23 22.97
N GLU A 150 11.32 -25.05 24.27
CA GLU A 150 12.66 -24.96 24.88
C GLU A 150 13.55 -26.21 24.65
N PHE A 151 12.95 -27.36 24.34
CA PHE A 151 13.65 -28.61 24.03
C PHE A 151 13.89 -28.78 22.52
N GLY A 152 13.52 -27.80 21.69
CA GLY A 152 13.64 -27.84 20.23
C GLY A 152 12.60 -28.74 19.55
N ALA A 153 11.59 -29.22 20.29
CA ALA A 153 10.52 -30.02 19.71
C ALA A 153 9.47 -29.12 19.07
N PRO A 154 8.96 -29.47 17.86
CA PRO A 154 7.92 -28.70 17.19
C PRO A 154 6.62 -28.74 18.00
N GLU A 155 6.02 -27.58 18.20
CA GLU A 155 4.68 -27.45 18.74
C GLU A 155 3.66 -27.98 17.72
N ALA A 156 2.61 -28.66 18.20
CA ALA A 156 1.58 -29.18 17.33
C ALA A 156 0.81 -28.03 16.66
N GLY A 157 0.88 -27.94 15.33
CA GLY A 157 0.15 -26.97 14.54
C GLY A 157 0.39 -27.19 13.06
N VAL A 158 -0.69 -27.33 12.29
CA VAL A 158 -0.62 -27.38 10.82
C VAL A 158 -0.95 -25.98 10.32
N ASP A 159 0.00 -25.36 9.60
CA ASP A 159 -0.16 -24.02 9.07
C ASP A 159 -1.12 -24.01 7.87
N GLY A 160 -2.40 -23.84 8.16
CA GLY A 160 -3.45 -23.50 7.20
C GLY A 160 -3.70 -21.99 7.11
N GLY A 161 -2.74 -21.14 7.54
CA GLY A 161 -2.84 -19.67 7.55
C GLY A 161 -3.11 -19.04 8.91
N GLY A 162 -3.64 -19.80 9.89
CA GLY A 162 -3.87 -19.29 11.25
C GLY A 162 -2.57 -19.00 12.00
N ILE A 163 -1.60 -19.92 11.92
CA ILE A 163 -0.33 -19.81 12.65
C ILE A 163 0.49 -18.63 12.14
N PHE A 164 0.57 -18.44 10.82
CA PHE A 164 1.26 -17.28 10.25
C PHE A 164 0.60 -15.97 10.65
N ARG A 165 -0.75 -15.91 10.69
CA ARG A 165 -1.48 -14.72 11.15
C ARG A 165 -1.16 -14.41 12.61
N ASP A 166 -1.26 -15.38 13.50
CA ASP A 166 -0.96 -15.21 14.92
C ASP A 166 0.50 -14.77 15.12
N PHE A 167 1.43 -15.36 14.36
CA PHE A 167 2.83 -14.93 14.32
C PHE A 167 2.98 -13.46 13.92
N MET A 168 2.28 -13.01 12.87
CA MET A 168 2.31 -11.62 12.41
C MET A 168 1.72 -10.66 13.44
N ASP A 169 0.62 -11.04 14.10
CA ASP A 169 -0.01 -10.24 15.15
C ASP A 169 0.93 -10.10 16.36
N ASP A 170 1.54 -11.19 16.80
CA ASP A 170 2.47 -11.21 17.94
C ASP A 170 3.75 -10.42 17.65
N ILE A 171 4.38 -10.62 16.48
CA ILE A 171 5.63 -9.93 16.13
C ILE A 171 5.41 -8.45 15.91
N THR A 172 4.30 -8.04 15.29
CA THR A 172 4.02 -6.62 15.09
C THR A 172 3.68 -5.92 16.41
N ARG A 173 3.00 -6.60 17.35
CA ARG A 173 2.83 -6.07 18.71
C ARG A 173 4.16 -5.92 19.44
N ALA A 174 4.97 -6.98 19.46
CA ALA A 174 6.24 -6.97 20.18
C ALA A 174 7.23 -5.96 19.58
N ALA A 175 7.34 -5.91 18.26
CA ALA A 175 8.40 -5.15 17.60
C ALA A 175 8.13 -3.63 17.54
N PHE A 176 6.90 -3.20 17.82
CA PHE A 176 6.52 -1.79 17.99
C PHE A 176 6.37 -1.37 19.46
N ASP A 177 6.73 -2.23 20.41
CA ASP A 177 6.75 -1.88 21.84
C ASP A 177 7.72 -0.71 22.09
N LEU A 178 7.24 0.30 22.82
CA LEU A 178 7.98 1.51 23.17
C LEU A 178 9.25 1.22 23.97
N GLN A 179 9.30 0.09 24.69
CA GLN A 179 10.46 -0.32 25.48
C GLN A 179 11.71 -0.56 24.63
N TYR A 180 11.55 -0.93 23.35
CA TYR A 180 12.68 -1.07 22.42
C TYR A 180 13.24 0.27 21.93
N GLY A 181 12.55 1.39 22.21
CA GLY A 181 13.03 2.74 21.90
C GLY A 181 13.06 3.10 20.41
N LEU A 182 12.55 2.25 19.53
CA LEU A 182 12.42 2.52 18.09
C LEU A 182 11.26 3.49 17.81
N PHE A 183 10.16 3.36 18.53
CA PHE A 183 8.98 4.22 18.38
C PHE A 183 8.71 5.04 19.65
N LYS A 184 7.92 6.09 19.46
CA LYS A 184 7.32 6.93 20.50
C LYS A 184 5.85 7.15 20.16
N GLU A 185 5.11 7.56 21.17
CA GLU A 185 3.72 7.95 21.01
C GLU A 185 3.54 9.46 21.19
N THR A 186 2.53 10.00 20.51
CA THR A 186 1.97 11.32 20.81
C THR A 186 1.10 11.27 22.06
N ASP A 187 0.61 12.42 22.52
CA ASP A 187 -0.34 12.47 23.64
C ASP A 187 -1.65 11.71 23.34
N ASP A 188 -1.99 11.55 22.06
CA ASP A 188 -3.14 10.77 21.57
C ASP A 188 -2.82 9.27 21.34
N HIS A 189 -1.70 8.76 21.87
CA HIS A 189 -1.26 7.36 21.69
C HIS A 189 -0.98 6.95 20.23
N LEU A 190 -0.54 7.88 19.38
CA LEU A 190 -0.19 7.58 17.99
C LEU A 190 1.31 7.37 17.80
N LEU A 191 1.67 6.23 17.20
CA LEU A 191 3.06 5.80 17.00
C LEU A 191 3.78 6.62 15.93
N TYR A 192 5.03 7.00 16.21
CA TYR A 192 5.96 7.57 15.24
C TYR A 192 7.41 7.18 15.55
N PRO A 193 8.33 7.17 14.56
CA PRO A 193 9.73 6.82 14.80
C PRO A 193 10.40 7.73 15.82
N ASN A 194 11.05 7.16 16.83
CA ASN A 194 11.77 7.91 17.85
C ASN A 194 13.01 8.58 17.23
N PRO A 195 13.11 9.93 17.22
CA PRO A 195 14.28 10.63 16.69
C PRO A 195 15.59 10.32 17.44
N ARG A 196 15.48 9.73 18.63
CA ARG A 196 16.61 9.34 19.50
C ARG A 196 16.86 7.83 19.52
N SER A 197 16.26 7.06 18.60
CA SER A 197 16.39 5.59 18.52
C SER A 197 17.85 5.11 18.50
N ARG A 198 18.75 5.85 17.85
CA ARG A 198 20.21 5.57 17.84
C ARG A 198 20.87 5.50 19.22
N ILE A 199 20.29 6.15 20.24
CA ILE A 199 20.84 6.12 21.60
C ILE A 199 20.57 4.77 22.27
N THR A 200 19.42 4.16 21.96
CA THR A 200 19.00 2.88 22.53
C THR A 200 19.65 1.72 21.79
N ASP A 201 19.84 1.85 20.48
CA ASP A 201 20.35 0.79 19.63
C ASP A 201 21.12 1.36 18.42
N ASP A 202 22.38 0.94 18.26
CA ASP A 202 23.22 1.33 17.13
C ASP A 202 22.71 0.74 15.79
N GLN A 203 21.98 -0.38 15.84
CA GLN A 203 21.38 -1.03 14.66
C GLN A 203 19.94 -0.55 14.39
N HIS A 204 19.50 0.57 14.98
CA HIS A 204 18.13 1.04 14.89
C HIS A 204 17.61 1.20 13.44
N LEU A 205 18.48 1.59 12.49
CA LEU A 205 18.09 1.71 11.07
C LEU A 205 17.78 0.36 10.44
N GLN A 206 18.58 -0.66 10.74
CA GLN A 206 18.31 -2.02 10.29
C GLN A 206 17.00 -2.54 10.89
N ASN A 207 16.75 -2.23 12.17
CA ASN A 207 15.50 -2.59 12.81
C ASN A 207 14.29 -1.88 12.19
N PHE A 208 14.36 -0.58 11.87
CA PHE A 208 13.30 0.09 11.12
C PHE A 208 13.04 -0.55 9.75
N HIS A 209 14.08 -0.98 9.05
CA HIS A 209 13.93 -1.69 7.78
C HIS A 209 13.16 -3.00 7.98
N ILE A 210 13.58 -3.83 8.94
CA ILE A 210 12.93 -5.11 9.26
C ILE A 210 11.45 -4.91 9.65
N LEU A 211 11.15 -3.90 10.48
CA LEU A 211 9.78 -3.55 10.85
C LEU A 211 8.94 -3.13 9.63
N GLY A 212 9.53 -2.32 8.74
CA GLY A 212 8.90 -1.98 7.47
C GLY A 212 8.61 -3.22 6.62
N THR A 213 9.50 -4.20 6.61
CA THR A 213 9.31 -5.49 5.93
C THR A 213 8.15 -6.29 6.52
N PHE A 214 8.01 -6.36 7.85
CA PHE A 214 6.86 -7.00 8.49
C PHE A 214 5.54 -6.31 8.11
N LEU A 215 5.47 -4.98 8.15
CA LEU A 215 4.28 -4.23 7.74
C LEU A 215 3.94 -4.48 6.26
N ALA A 216 4.94 -4.43 5.38
CA ALA A 216 4.76 -4.70 3.97
C ALA A 216 4.26 -6.12 3.73
N LYS A 217 4.78 -7.11 4.47
CA LYS A 217 4.32 -8.51 4.40
C LYS A 217 2.89 -8.66 4.91
N ALA A 218 2.52 -8.00 6.01
CA ALA A 218 1.14 -8.00 6.51
C ALA A 218 0.17 -7.44 5.47
N MET A 219 0.50 -6.29 4.88
CA MET A 219 -0.29 -5.70 3.78
C MET A 219 -0.36 -6.62 2.56
N TYR A 220 0.75 -7.25 2.19
CA TYR A 220 0.79 -8.21 1.08
C TYR A 220 -0.10 -9.43 1.35
N GLU A 221 -0.17 -9.92 2.58
CA GLU A 221 -1.01 -11.05 2.96
C GLU A 221 -2.46 -10.67 3.30
N GLY A 222 -2.80 -9.38 3.33
CA GLY A 222 -4.14 -8.92 3.74
C GLY A 222 -4.40 -9.12 5.23
N ILE A 223 -3.33 -9.10 6.04
CA ILE A 223 -3.41 -9.21 7.50
C ILE A 223 -3.53 -7.80 8.08
N LEU A 224 -4.57 -7.59 8.89
CA LEU A 224 -4.77 -6.34 9.62
C LEU A 224 -3.90 -6.35 10.88
N VAL A 225 -3.13 -5.29 11.07
CA VAL A 225 -2.29 -5.07 12.25
C VAL A 225 -2.81 -3.86 13.03
N ASP A 226 -2.86 -3.96 14.35
CA ASP A 226 -3.36 -2.90 15.22
C ASP A 226 -2.24 -1.95 15.63
N LEU A 227 -1.86 -1.05 14.71
CA LEU A 227 -0.77 -0.09 14.90
C LEU A 227 -1.23 1.33 14.54
N PRO A 228 -1.65 2.14 15.53
CA PRO A 228 -2.17 3.48 15.28
C PRO A 228 -1.03 4.46 15.01
N PHE A 229 -0.60 4.59 13.76
CA PHE A 229 0.46 5.53 13.39
C PHE A 229 -0.02 6.99 13.38
N ALA A 230 0.88 7.90 13.76
CA ALA A 230 0.63 9.33 13.67
C ALA A 230 0.51 9.77 12.20
N ASN A 231 -0.49 10.59 11.90
CA ASN A 231 -0.78 11.02 10.52
C ASN A 231 0.42 11.70 9.83
N PHE A 232 1.20 12.49 10.56
CA PHE A 232 2.38 13.15 9.99
C PHE A 232 3.44 12.13 9.53
N PHE A 233 3.54 11.00 10.20
CA PHE A 233 4.45 9.92 9.83
C PHE A 233 3.93 9.18 8.60
N LEU A 234 2.64 8.82 8.58
CA LEU A 234 2.02 8.18 7.41
C LEU A 234 2.12 9.07 6.15
N SER A 235 1.92 10.38 6.27
CA SER A 235 2.10 11.32 5.17
C SER A 235 3.52 11.31 4.59
N LYS A 236 4.55 11.06 5.42
CA LYS A 236 5.93 10.93 4.94
C LYS A 236 6.18 9.66 4.13
N LEU A 237 5.45 8.59 4.39
CA LEU A 237 5.57 7.34 3.64
C LEU A 237 5.00 7.44 2.22
N LYS A 238 4.03 8.35 2.00
CA LYS A 238 3.44 8.63 0.68
C LYS A 238 4.35 9.42 -0.25
N GLN A 239 5.32 10.16 0.29
CA GLN A 239 6.23 11.04 -0.46
C GLN A 239 7.47 10.24 -0.87
N LYS A 240 7.37 9.43 -1.92
CA LYS A 240 8.52 8.80 -2.59
C LYS A 240 8.40 8.91 -4.10
#